data_AF-A0A4Q4TMF7-F1
#
_entry.id   AF-A0A4Q4TMF7-F1
#
_cell.length_a   1.000
_cell.length_b   1.000
_cell.length_c   1.000
_cell.angle_alpha   90.00
_cell.angle_beta   90.00
_cell.angle_gamma   90.00
#
_symmetry.space_group_name_H-M   'P 1'
#
loop_
_entity.id
_entity.type
_entity.pdbx_description
1 polymer ?
#
loop_
_entity_poly.entity_id
_entity_poly.type
_entity_poly.pdbx_seq_one_letter_code
_entity_poly.pdbx_strand_id
1 'polypeptide(L)'
;MKHGKMDFRETAGLYAAAALIRFVLFTFFPGLPDLLTARVELSTPVTSFKRFQEGLFLYNHNVSPYDGGVFHQAPLLLPLFSLLPDPSKFPIFTNLLYIAVDLLSAHALYRIAASGEAQQSRLFTSPRKDKRWSGHIVAAVFLLNPFTIATCLARPTSVFTTCAILHAIAKAIAGNSFTSMLALSFAAYLSMYPLLLLPPLILLAYDRHCDADQKPSLLQFAGKTVGIVAMSISALFSVSYLLTGSWEFIPSTYGIQLTLTDLTPNVGLWWYFFIEMFDSFRAFFLGVFWLHLSCYVGGLSIRIRSQPLVVLTLLLGIFSIFKPYPSVSDASLFLAMVPLFRHLFPLMRYTFLAASTILYASFLGPAFYHLWIYAGSGNANFFYAITLVWSLGQSLLVSDLAFASLRDEWEVERPEMAGKQMNHSEWVRQNPGKTAVLGTAGVALAAPGAVAAPVLAATGSGAQGSIAAGIQSFIGNVVAGSTFATVQSAAMGGYGVAAVNGAVQGWAAILAATTGAAAYAEGFNQEGNGDAEENGGVEEDAEADENGEAEE
;
A
#
# COMPACT_ATOMS: atom_id res chain seq x y z
N MET A 1 17.30 36.47 -2.46
CA MET A 1 16.61 36.75 -1.18
C MET A 1 15.19 37.35 -1.31
N LYS A 2 14.41 37.03 -2.37
CA LYS A 2 12.99 37.46 -2.50
C LYS A 2 11.95 36.32 -2.49
N HIS A 3 12.36 35.08 -2.26
CA HIS A 3 11.48 33.90 -2.37
C HIS A 3 10.70 33.51 -1.09
N GLY A 4 10.99 34.10 0.08
CA GLY A 4 10.39 33.66 1.36
C GLY A 4 9.08 34.34 1.78
N LYS A 5 8.74 35.52 1.24
CA LYS A 5 7.57 36.32 1.68
C LYS A 5 6.28 36.08 0.87
N MET A 6 6.38 35.63 -0.39
CA MET A 6 5.20 35.32 -1.21
C MET A 6 4.56 33.99 -0.80
N ASP A 7 5.39 32.98 -0.49
CA ASP A 7 4.98 31.61 -0.17
C ASP A 7 4.05 31.51 1.06
N PHE A 8 4.27 32.33 2.09
CA PHE A 8 3.43 32.31 3.31
C PHE A 8 2.02 32.85 3.08
N ARG A 9 1.88 33.96 2.32
CA ARG A 9 0.57 34.57 2.05
C ARG A 9 -0.26 33.70 1.12
N GLU A 10 0.36 33.11 0.12
CA GLU A 10 -0.28 32.18 -0.81
C GLU A 10 -0.71 30.90 -0.10
N THR A 11 0.15 30.33 0.75
CA THR A 11 -0.19 29.16 1.56
C THR A 11 -1.32 29.46 2.55
N ALA A 12 -1.27 30.59 3.28
CA ALA A 12 -2.34 30.98 4.18
C ALA A 12 -3.68 31.20 3.44
N GLY A 13 -3.64 31.84 2.27
CA GLY A 13 -4.80 32.06 1.41
C GLY A 13 -5.42 30.75 0.92
N LEU A 14 -4.60 29.78 0.50
CA LEU A 14 -5.05 28.44 0.12
C LEU A 14 -5.78 27.72 1.27
N TYR A 15 -5.20 27.74 2.47
CA TYR A 15 -5.78 27.07 3.64
C TYR A 15 -7.10 27.74 4.05
N ALA A 16 -7.13 29.07 4.05
CA ALA A 16 -8.35 29.82 4.31
C ALA A 16 -9.44 29.53 3.26
N ALA A 17 -9.09 29.49 1.97
CA ALA A 17 -10.01 29.16 0.90
C ALA A 17 -10.56 27.72 1.03
N ALA A 18 -9.68 26.74 1.30
CA ALA A 18 -10.08 25.35 1.49
C ALA A 18 -10.99 25.15 2.72
N ALA A 19 -10.71 25.87 3.80
CA ALA A 19 -11.56 25.89 5.00
C ALA A 19 -12.91 26.54 4.71
N LEU A 20 -12.91 27.67 3.99
CA LEU A 20 -14.12 28.39 3.60
C LEU A 20 -15.01 27.54 2.69
N ILE A 21 -14.44 26.83 1.71
CA ILE A 21 -15.20 25.91 0.84
C ILE A 21 -15.94 24.86 1.68
N ARG A 22 -15.24 24.18 2.60
CA ARG A 22 -15.85 23.17 3.47
C ARG A 22 -16.90 23.78 4.39
N PHE A 23 -16.59 24.93 5.00
CA PHE A 23 -17.52 25.65 5.86
C PHE A 23 -18.81 26.03 5.11
N VAL A 24 -18.69 26.59 3.90
CA VAL A 24 -19.82 26.90 3.02
C VAL A 24 -20.62 25.64 2.69
N LEU A 25 -19.96 24.52 2.35
CA LEU A 25 -20.65 23.26 2.06
C LEU A 25 -21.43 22.73 3.28
N PHE A 26 -20.83 22.78 4.47
CA PHE A 26 -21.51 22.39 5.71
C PHE A 26 -22.69 23.31 6.07
N THR A 27 -22.56 24.61 5.86
CA THR A 27 -23.56 25.60 6.29
C THR A 27 -24.71 25.75 5.30
N PHE A 28 -24.43 25.81 4.00
CA PHE A 28 -25.44 26.06 2.96
C PHE A 28 -26.07 24.77 2.41
N PHE A 29 -25.47 23.60 2.65
CA PHE A 29 -26.03 22.31 2.25
C PHE A 29 -26.13 21.35 3.46
N PRO A 30 -26.98 21.65 4.46
CA PRO A 30 -27.01 20.90 5.71
C PRO A 30 -27.42 19.43 5.58
N GLY A 31 -28.10 19.03 4.49
CA GLY A 31 -28.41 17.62 4.20
C GLY A 31 -27.25 16.85 3.55
N LEU A 32 -26.21 17.54 3.07
CA LEU A 32 -25.09 16.91 2.36
C LEU A 32 -24.24 16.02 3.27
N PRO A 33 -23.89 16.41 4.51
CA PRO A 33 -23.16 15.54 5.43
C PRO A 33 -23.88 14.21 5.69
N ASP A 34 -25.19 14.23 5.94
CA ASP A 34 -25.95 13.03 6.25
C ASP A 34 -26.13 12.13 5.01
N LEU A 35 -26.33 12.75 3.83
CA LEU A 35 -26.31 12.04 2.56
C LEU A 35 -24.98 11.31 2.34
N LEU A 36 -23.86 11.99 2.57
CA LEU A 36 -22.52 11.44 2.37
C LEU A 36 -22.13 10.40 3.44
N THR A 37 -22.53 10.59 4.70
CA THR A 37 -22.36 9.57 5.76
C THR A 37 -23.14 8.29 5.45
N ALA A 38 -24.26 8.37 4.71
CA ALA A 38 -25.01 7.19 4.29
C ALA A 38 -24.40 6.44 3.08
N ARG A 39 -23.35 6.98 2.45
CA ARG A 39 -22.67 6.37 1.31
C ARG A 39 -21.68 5.30 1.77
N VAL A 40 -21.83 4.08 1.27
CA VAL A 40 -20.94 2.94 1.55
C VAL A 40 -19.51 3.17 1.03
N GLU A 41 -19.34 4.10 0.10
CA GLU A 41 -18.05 4.47 -0.45
C GLU A 41 -17.21 5.30 0.55
N LEU A 42 -17.87 6.06 1.43
CA LEU A 42 -17.24 7.00 2.37
C LEU A 42 -17.29 6.53 3.82
N SER A 43 -18.32 5.77 4.18
CA SER A 43 -18.60 5.31 5.54
C SER A 43 -18.65 3.78 5.59
N THR A 44 -17.69 3.17 6.28
CA THR A 44 -17.62 1.72 6.48
C THR A 44 -18.07 1.34 7.89
N PRO A 45 -18.34 0.04 8.16
CA PRO A 45 -18.65 -0.45 9.51
C PRO A 45 -17.71 0.04 10.61
N VAL A 46 -16.43 0.21 10.30
CA VAL A 46 -15.37 0.53 11.26
C VAL A 46 -14.95 2.01 11.24
N THR A 47 -15.56 2.86 10.40
CA THR A 47 -15.23 4.30 10.34
C THR A 47 -16.45 5.23 10.35
N SER A 48 -17.66 4.69 10.31
CA SER A 48 -18.90 5.46 10.16
C SER A 48 -19.13 6.48 11.27
N PHE A 49 -19.41 7.73 10.89
CA PHE A 49 -19.79 8.77 11.84
C PHE A 49 -21.14 8.47 12.52
N LYS A 50 -22.10 7.91 11.78
CA LYS A 50 -23.42 7.55 12.32
C LYS A 50 -23.31 6.51 13.43
N ARG A 51 -22.54 5.45 13.20
CA ARG A 51 -22.25 4.42 14.21
C ARG A 51 -21.45 5.00 15.39
N PHE A 52 -20.57 5.97 15.13
CA PHE A 52 -19.85 6.70 16.17
C PHE A 52 -20.79 7.53 17.06
N GLN A 53 -21.79 8.22 16.49
CA GLN A 53 -22.78 8.99 17.25
C GLN A 53 -23.61 8.08 18.18
N GLU A 54 -23.95 6.87 17.74
CA GLU A 54 -24.62 5.87 18.58
C GLU A 54 -23.73 5.43 19.74
N GLY A 55 -22.46 5.09 19.47
CA GLY A 55 -21.49 4.78 20.53
C GLY A 55 -21.27 5.93 21.51
N LEU A 56 -21.24 7.17 21.01
CA LEU A 56 -21.14 8.39 21.83
C LEU A 56 -22.39 8.61 22.68
N PHE A 57 -23.57 8.33 22.14
CA PHE A 57 -24.82 8.40 22.88
C PHE A 57 -24.82 7.41 24.05
N LEU A 58 -24.45 6.14 23.80
CA LEU A 58 -24.34 5.12 24.86
C LEU A 58 -23.31 5.53 25.93
N TYR A 59 -22.13 5.96 25.48
CA TYR A 59 -21.07 6.45 26.36
C TYR A 59 -21.55 7.57 27.31
N ASN A 60 -22.25 8.58 26.77
CA ASN A 60 -22.77 9.70 27.56
C ASN A 60 -23.87 9.32 28.56
N HIS A 61 -24.50 8.15 28.38
CA HIS A 61 -25.49 7.60 29.30
C HIS A 61 -24.90 6.52 30.23
N ASN A 62 -23.57 6.41 30.31
CA ASN A 62 -22.86 5.40 31.11
C ASN A 62 -23.21 3.95 30.73
N VAL A 63 -23.54 3.71 29.46
CA VAL A 63 -23.72 2.38 28.88
C VAL A 63 -22.48 2.06 28.05
N SER A 64 -22.05 0.79 28.04
CA SER A 64 -20.90 0.40 27.22
C SER A 64 -21.20 0.70 25.74
N PRO A 65 -20.31 1.42 25.03
CA PRO A 65 -20.48 1.70 23.60
C PRO A 65 -20.61 0.43 22.76
N TYR A 66 -20.11 -0.70 23.26
CA TYR A 66 -20.03 -1.97 22.54
C TYR A 66 -21.23 -2.89 22.76
N ASP A 67 -22.13 -2.59 23.71
CA ASP A 67 -23.30 -3.44 24.03
C ASP A 67 -24.27 -3.56 22.85
N GLY A 68 -24.36 -2.52 22.00
CA GLY A 68 -25.27 -2.50 20.85
C GLY A 68 -24.77 -3.29 19.63
N GLY A 69 -23.52 -3.78 19.61
CA GLY A 69 -22.95 -4.52 18.49
C GLY A 69 -22.70 -3.72 17.20
N VAL A 70 -23.06 -2.43 17.17
CA VAL A 70 -22.92 -1.55 15.99
C VAL A 70 -21.61 -0.74 16.02
N PHE A 71 -21.09 -0.43 17.20
CA PHE A 71 -19.89 0.40 17.37
C PHE A 71 -18.60 -0.42 17.32
N HIS A 72 -17.75 -0.13 16.34
CA HIS A 72 -16.50 -0.87 16.05
C HIS A 72 -15.25 0.01 16.04
N GLN A 73 -15.26 1.11 16.79
CA GLN A 73 -14.23 2.14 16.73
C GLN A 73 -13.50 2.27 18.05
N ALA A 74 -12.26 2.76 18.00
CA ALA A 74 -11.43 2.88 19.18
C ALA A 74 -12.04 3.88 20.19
N PRO A 75 -12.10 3.53 21.49
CA PRO A 75 -12.93 4.26 22.45
C PRO A 75 -12.40 5.65 22.81
N LEU A 76 -11.09 5.94 22.65
CA LEU A 76 -10.52 7.24 23.05
C LEU A 76 -10.99 8.43 22.19
N LEU A 77 -11.67 8.19 21.07
CA LEU A 77 -12.37 9.26 20.36
C LEU A 77 -13.66 9.68 21.10
N LEU A 78 -14.29 8.80 21.88
CA LEU A 78 -15.55 9.12 22.58
C LEU A 78 -15.39 10.27 23.59
N PRO A 79 -14.39 10.28 24.49
CA PRO A 79 -14.18 11.42 25.38
C PRO A 79 -13.84 12.71 24.65
N LEU A 80 -13.09 12.63 23.54
CA LEU A 80 -12.78 13.82 22.74
C LEU A 80 -14.07 14.46 22.17
N PHE A 81 -15.01 13.64 21.72
CA PHE A 81 -16.28 14.12 21.18
C PHE A 81 -17.33 14.43 22.26
N SER A 82 -17.26 13.83 23.46
CA SER A 82 -18.13 14.19 24.58
C SER A 82 -17.82 15.58 25.15
N LEU A 83 -16.58 16.07 24.95
CA LEU A 83 -16.20 17.45 25.25
C LEU A 83 -16.79 18.47 24.25
N LEU A 84 -17.24 18.02 23.08
CA LEU A 84 -17.89 18.88 22.10
C LEU A 84 -19.40 18.95 22.36
N PRO A 85 -20.06 20.07 22.01
CA PRO A 85 -21.51 20.13 22.00
C PRO A 85 -22.13 19.04 21.11
N ASP A 86 -23.32 18.58 21.50
CA ASP A 86 -24.07 17.54 20.79
C ASP A 86 -24.12 17.82 19.27
N PRO A 87 -23.54 16.94 18.43
CA PRO A 87 -23.46 17.15 16.98
C PRO A 87 -24.83 17.31 16.30
N SER A 88 -25.91 16.79 16.91
CA SER A 88 -27.27 16.94 16.38
C SER A 88 -27.84 18.35 16.58
N LYS A 89 -27.40 19.05 17.65
CA LYS A 89 -27.87 20.39 18.01
C LYS A 89 -26.92 21.48 17.52
N PHE A 90 -25.62 21.26 17.64
CA PHE A 90 -24.58 22.21 17.29
C PHE A 90 -23.53 21.57 16.37
N PRO A 91 -23.91 21.17 15.13
CA PRO A 91 -23.02 20.46 14.21
C PRO A 91 -21.77 21.27 13.83
N ILE A 92 -21.80 22.59 13.99
CA ILE A 92 -20.70 23.49 13.66
C ILE A 92 -19.38 23.11 14.34
N PHE A 93 -19.40 22.67 15.61
CA PHE A 93 -18.17 22.31 16.33
C PHE A 93 -17.53 21.05 15.77
N THR A 94 -18.35 20.03 15.48
CA THR A 94 -17.89 18.84 14.76
C THR A 94 -17.36 19.21 13.39
N ASN A 95 -18.10 19.99 12.61
CA ASN A 95 -17.69 20.38 11.26
C ASN A 95 -16.34 21.13 11.27
N LEU A 96 -16.15 22.06 12.21
CA LEU A 96 -14.88 22.77 12.39
C LEU A 96 -13.73 21.84 12.78
N LEU A 97 -13.99 20.81 13.60
CA LEU A 97 -12.98 19.80 13.94
C LEU A 97 -12.52 19.05 12.68
N TYR A 98 -13.44 18.58 11.84
CA TYR A 98 -13.09 17.86 10.60
C TYR A 98 -12.34 18.77 9.60
N ILE A 99 -12.74 20.05 9.49
CA ILE A 99 -12.00 21.05 8.70
C ILE A 99 -10.57 21.20 9.26
N ALA A 100 -10.42 21.34 10.58
CA ALA A 100 -9.11 21.51 11.20
C ALA A 100 -8.21 20.28 10.96
N VAL A 101 -8.75 19.06 11.05
CA VAL A 101 -8.00 17.81 10.79
C VAL A 101 -7.52 17.72 9.34
N ASP A 102 -8.34 18.15 8.37
CA ASP A 102 -7.94 18.26 6.96
C ASP A 102 -6.79 19.25 6.78
N LEU A 103 -6.88 20.44 7.39
CA LEU A 103 -5.82 21.45 7.32
C LEU A 103 -4.51 20.96 7.97
N LEU A 104 -4.61 20.23 9.09
CA LEU A 104 -3.45 19.61 9.74
C LEU A 104 -2.82 18.53 8.85
N SER A 105 -3.64 17.70 8.19
CA SER A 105 -3.19 16.70 7.22
C SER A 105 -2.46 17.35 6.04
N ALA A 106 -3.05 18.42 5.48
CA ALA A 106 -2.44 19.21 4.42
C ALA A 106 -1.11 19.84 4.86
N HIS A 107 -1.01 20.31 6.10
CA HIS A 107 0.23 20.85 6.65
C HIS A 107 1.33 19.79 6.80
N ALA A 108 0.98 18.57 7.20
CA ALA A 108 1.94 17.48 7.20
C ALA A 108 2.44 17.16 5.77
N LEU A 109 1.54 17.09 4.78
CA LEU A 109 1.87 16.94 3.36
C LEU A 109 2.77 18.06 2.84
N TYR A 110 2.45 19.31 3.15
CA TYR A 110 3.28 20.47 2.81
C TYR A 110 4.71 20.28 3.30
N ARG A 111 4.89 19.85 4.56
CA ARG A 111 6.22 19.61 5.15
C ARG A 111 6.95 18.43 4.49
N ILE A 112 6.25 17.34 4.17
CA ILE A 112 6.82 16.20 3.45
C ILE A 112 7.32 16.67 2.08
N ALA A 113 6.51 17.39 1.32
CA ALA A 113 6.90 17.93 0.02
C ALA A 113 8.06 18.93 0.10
N ALA A 114 8.01 19.87 1.05
CA ALA A 114 9.04 20.88 1.24
C ALA A 114 10.40 20.30 1.66
N SER A 115 10.42 19.12 2.28
CA SER A 115 11.66 18.43 2.67
C SER A 115 12.52 17.99 1.48
N GLY A 116 11.92 17.75 0.32
CA GLY A 116 12.62 17.18 -0.85
C GLY A 116 12.94 15.69 -0.75
N GLU A 117 12.49 15.01 0.31
CA GLU A 117 12.81 13.59 0.57
C GLU A 117 12.39 12.65 -0.57
N ALA A 118 11.33 13.00 -1.30
CA ALA A 118 10.86 12.18 -2.41
C ALA A 118 11.86 12.15 -3.59
N GLN A 119 12.59 13.24 -3.81
CA GLN A 119 13.55 13.38 -4.91
C GLN A 119 14.97 13.00 -4.51
N GLN A 120 15.32 13.29 -3.26
CA GLN A 120 16.65 13.10 -2.72
C GLN A 120 16.52 12.58 -1.29
N SER A 121 16.77 11.28 -1.14
CA SER A 121 16.96 10.63 0.15
C SER A 121 18.45 10.59 0.48
N ARG A 122 18.79 10.02 1.64
CA ARG A 122 20.18 9.76 2.02
C ARG A 122 20.90 8.79 1.07
N LEU A 123 20.17 7.80 0.55
CA LEU A 123 20.73 6.69 -0.22
C LEU A 123 20.46 6.81 -1.72
N PHE A 124 19.67 7.79 -2.13
CA PHE A 124 19.23 7.94 -3.51
C PHE A 124 19.03 9.40 -3.89
N THR A 125 19.45 9.78 -5.10
CA THR A 125 19.16 11.08 -5.68
C THR A 125 18.67 10.88 -7.10
N SER A 126 17.44 11.32 -7.38
CA SER A 126 16.85 11.20 -8.71
C SER A 126 17.59 12.07 -9.73
N PRO A 127 17.85 11.58 -10.96
CA PRO A 127 18.33 12.38 -12.09
C PRO A 127 17.38 13.54 -12.45
N ARG A 128 16.10 13.44 -12.04
CA ARG A 128 15.06 14.45 -12.27
C ARG A 128 14.68 15.17 -10.98
N LYS A 129 15.58 15.27 -10.00
CA LYS A 129 15.33 15.93 -8.70
C LYS A 129 14.76 17.35 -8.82
N ASP A 130 15.10 18.07 -9.89
CA ASP A 130 14.62 19.43 -10.13
C ASP A 130 13.13 19.48 -10.51
N LYS A 131 12.56 18.36 -11.01
CA LYS A 131 11.13 18.22 -11.31
C LYS A 131 10.33 17.91 -10.04
N ARG A 132 10.19 18.91 -9.17
CA ARG A 132 9.35 18.82 -7.97
C ARG A 132 8.24 19.86 -7.96
N TRP A 133 7.13 19.50 -7.34
CA TRP A 133 6.11 20.46 -6.97
C TRP A 133 6.40 21.04 -5.58
N SER A 134 6.06 22.31 -5.40
CA SER A 134 6.18 22.98 -4.11
C SER A 134 5.22 22.37 -3.09
N GLY A 135 5.52 22.56 -1.80
CA GLY A 135 4.63 22.13 -0.73
C GLY A 135 3.22 22.71 -0.85
N HIS A 136 3.10 23.96 -1.34
CA HIS A 136 1.79 24.59 -1.55
C HIS A 136 0.97 23.85 -2.61
N ILE A 137 1.58 23.38 -3.71
CA ILE A 137 0.86 22.66 -4.78
C ILE A 137 0.38 21.32 -4.24
N VAL A 138 1.25 20.59 -3.53
CA VAL A 138 0.89 19.29 -2.95
C VAL A 138 -0.25 19.44 -1.93
N ALA A 139 -0.19 20.45 -1.07
CA ALA A 139 -1.27 20.77 -0.14
C ALA A 139 -2.57 21.16 -0.86
N ALA A 140 -2.49 21.92 -1.96
CA ALA A 140 -3.65 22.31 -2.76
C ALA A 140 -4.31 21.10 -3.42
N VAL A 141 -3.52 20.19 -4.00
CA VAL A 141 -4.03 18.96 -4.61
C VAL A 141 -4.78 18.13 -3.59
N PHE A 142 -4.30 18.01 -2.34
CA PHE A 142 -5.04 17.32 -1.28
C PHE A 142 -6.30 18.09 -0.85
N LEU A 143 -6.19 19.38 -0.52
CA LEU A 143 -7.30 20.16 0.04
C LEU A 143 -8.45 20.37 -0.94
N LEU A 144 -8.18 20.39 -2.24
CA LEU A 144 -9.15 20.59 -3.31
C LEU A 144 -9.56 19.27 -4.00
N ASN A 145 -9.02 18.13 -3.57
CA ASN A 145 -9.44 16.83 -4.08
C ASN A 145 -10.90 16.55 -3.70
N PRO A 146 -11.79 16.23 -4.66
CA PRO A 146 -13.20 15.92 -4.37
C PRO A 146 -13.35 14.75 -3.39
N PHE A 147 -12.46 13.76 -3.41
CA PHE A 147 -12.47 12.67 -2.44
C PHE A 147 -12.16 13.14 -1.02
N THR A 148 -11.20 14.06 -0.85
CA THR A 148 -10.87 14.64 0.45
C THR A 148 -12.02 15.50 0.96
N ILE A 149 -12.62 16.33 0.10
CA ILE A 149 -13.78 17.16 0.46
C ILE A 149 -14.96 16.26 0.86
N ALA A 150 -15.30 15.25 0.05
CA ALA A 150 -16.39 14.31 0.36
C ALA A 150 -16.14 13.54 1.66
N THR A 151 -14.89 13.12 1.90
CA THR A 151 -14.50 12.46 3.16
C THR A 151 -14.68 13.41 4.34
N CYS A 152 -14.23 14.66 4.25
CA CYS A 152 -14.41 15.66 5.31
C CYS A 152 -15.89 15.85 5.67
N LEU A 153 -16.75 15.97 4.66
CA LEU A 153 -18.20 16.16 4.84
C LEU A 153 -18.90 14.91 5.38
N ALA A 154 -18.48 13.70 4.97
CA ALA A 154 -19.01 12.43 5.47
C ALA A 154 -18.62 12.14 6.92
N ARG A 155 -17.60 12.84 7.43
CA ARG A 155 -17.09 12.78 8.80
C ARG A 155 -16.63 11.39 9.30
N PRO A 156 -16.03 10.49 8.48
CA PRO A 156 -15.57 9.21 8.99
C PRO A 156 -14.36 9.40 9.91
N THR A 157 -14.18 8.50 10.89
CA THR A 157 -13.04 8.59 11.82
C THR A 157 -11.68 8.30 11.17
N SER A 158 -11.67 7.79 9.93
CA SER A 158 -10.44 7.59 9.13
C SER A 158 -9.66 8.87 8.87
N VAL A 159 -10.27 10.07 8.98
CA VAL A 159 -9.55 11.34 8.86
C VAL A 159 -8.48 11.51 9.95
N PHE A 160 -8.75 11.02 11.17
CA PHE A 160 -7.81 11.08 12.29
C PHE A 160 -6.64 10.13 12.06
N THR A 161 -6.92 8.92 11.57
CA THR A 161 -5.90 7.95 11.16
C THR A 161 -5.01 8.51 10.05
N THR A 162 -5.62 9.12 9.03
CA THR A 162 -4.93 9.77 7.90
C THR A 162 -4.00 10.88 8.40
N CYS A 163 -4.52 11.79 9.23
CA CYS A 163 -3.74 12.88 9.81
C CYS A 163 -2.55 12.35 10.62
N ALA A 164 -2.76 11.31 11.42
CA ALA A 164 -1.73 10.69 12.24
C ALA A 164 -0.64 10.01 11.40
N ILE A 165 -1.00 9.29 10.34
CA ILE A 165 -0.03 8.70 9.38
C ILE A 165 0.84 9.80 8.75
N LEU A 166 0.21 10.86 8.23
CA LEU A 166 0.93 11.97 7.60
C LEU A 166 1.89 12.65 8.57
N HIS A 167 1.47 12.84 9.81
CA HIS A 167 2.34 13.40 10.86
C HIS A 167 3.46 12.44 11.24
N ALA A 168 3.21 11.13 11.29
CA ALA A 168 4.24 10.13 11.54
C ALA A 168 5.35 10.21 10.48
N ILE A 169 4.96 10.28 9.20
CA ILE A 169 5.90 10.43 8.07
C ILE A 169 6.64 11.77 8.15
N ALA A 170 5.92 12.88 8.30
CA ALA A 170 6.52 14.22 8.39
C ALA A 170 7.53 14.35 9.54
N LYS A 171 7.24 13.73 10.70
CA LYS A 171 8.15 13.72 11.87
C LYS A 171 9.35 12.80 11.68
N ALA A 172 9.20 11.66 10.99
CA ALA A 172 10.32 10.80 10.63
C ALA A 172 11.32 11.55 9.74
N ILE A 173 10.82 12.23 8.69
CA ILE A 173 11.63 13.04 7.78
C ILE A 173 12.33 14.19 8.52
N ALA A 174 11.66 14.81 9.48
CA ALA A 174 12.25 15.85 10.33
C ALA A 174 13.27 15.32 11.35
N GLY A 175 13.59 14.02 11.35
CA GLY A 175 14.53 13.40 12.29
C GLY A 175 13.99 13.21 13.71
N ASN A 176 12.69 13.40 13.95
CA ASN A 176 12.09 13.19 15.26
C ASN A 176 11.39 11.82 15.33
N SER A 177 12.20 10.77 15.52
CA SER A 177 11.73 9.38 15.57
C SER A 177 10.72 9.14 16.69
N PHE A 178 10.90 9.76 17.86
CA PHE A 178 10.00 9.55 19.00
C PHE A 178 8.57 10.02 18.67
N THR A 179 8.41 11.27 18.24
CA THR A 179 7.08 11.80 17.88
C THR A 179 6.49 11.12 16.64
N SER A 180 7.35 10.66 15.72
CA SER A 180 6.91 9.84 14.59
C SER A 180 6.29 8.53 15.06
N MET A 181 6.95 7.81 15.97
CA MET A 181 6.44 6.56 16.54
C MET A 181 5.17 6.78 17.37
N LEU A 182 5.07 7.88 18.14
CA LEU A 182 3.84 8.23 18.86
C LEU A 182 2.66 8.46 17.89
N ALA A 183 2.89 9.20 16.80
CA ALA A 183 1.86 9.46 15.79
C ALA A 183 1.45 8.16 15.07
N LEU A 184 2.41 7.28 14.76
CA LEU A 184 2.10 5.97 14.18
C LEU A 184 1.32 5.09 15.16
N SER A 185 1.68 5.06 16.44
CA SER A 185 0.95 4.33 17.48
C SER A 185 -0.49 4.82 17.62
N PHE A 186 -0.71 6.14 17.54
CA PHE A 186 -2.06 6.69 17.54
C PHE A 186 -2.85 6.27 16.29
N ALA A 187 -2.24 6.27 15.10
CA ALA A 187 -2.87 5.75 13.88
C ALA A 187 -3.19 4.24 14.00
N ALA A 188 -2.26 3.44 14.49
CA ALA A 188 -2.38 2.00 14.69
C ALA A 188 -3.41 1.63 15.78
N TYR A 189 -3.62 2.54 16.74
CA TYR A 189 -4.69 2.44 17.72
C TYR A 189 -6.06 2.70 17.08
N LEU A 190 -6.19 3.70 16.21
CA LEU A 190 -7.47 3.98 15.53
C LEU A 190 -7.85 2.95 14.46
N SER A 191 -6.86 2.34 13.80
CA SER A 191 -7.05 1.29 12.80
C SER A 191 -5.84 0.36 12.80
N MET A 192 -5.98 -0.93 12.47
CA MET A 192 -4.88 -1.89 12.64
C MET A 192 -3.75 -1.77 11.59
N TYR A 193 -4.10 -1.48 10.33
CA TYR A 193 -3.15 -1.52 9.21
C TYR A 193 -1.97 -0.52 9.26
N PRO A 194 -2.04 0.68 9.88
CA PRO A 194 -0.90 1.59 9.96
C PRO A 194 0.31 0.96 10.64
N LEU A 195 0.12 -0.06 11.49
CA LEU A 195 1.24 -0.80 12.07
C LEU A 195 2.13 -1.47 11.01
N LEU A 196 1.57 -1.82 9.85
CA LEU A 196 2.30 -2.38 8.71
C LEU A 196 3.21 -1.33 8.02
N LEU A 197 3.05 -0.04 8.29
CA LEU A 197 3.96 1.02 7.84
C LEU A 197 5.21 1.13 8.72
N LEU A 198 5.27 0.42 9.86
CA LEU A 198 6.36 0.54 10.82
C LEU A 198 7.73 0.23 10.21
N PRO A 199 7.94 -0.87 9.44
CA PRO A 199 9.26 -1.17 8.89
C PRO A 199 9.83 -0.05 8.00
N PRO A 200 9.14 0.43 6.94
CA PRO A 200 9.69 1.51 6.12
C PRO A 200 9.76 2.86 6.87
N LEU A 201 8.91 3.10 7.87
CA LEU A 201 9.00 4.31 8.69
C LEU A 201 10.24 4.30 9.60
N ILE A 202 10.62 3.13 10.16
CA ILE A 202 11.87 2.96 10.89
C ILE A 202 13.05 3.24 9.98
N LEU A 203 13.05 2.70 8.75
CA LEU A 203 14.12 2.92 7.77
C LEU A 203 14.25 4.41 7.41
N LEU A 204 13.12 5.08 7.18
CA LEU A 204 13.08 6.52 6.91
C LEU A 204 13.65 7.35 8.07
N ALA A 205 13.23 7.04 9.30
CA ALA A 205 13.70 7.74 10.49
C ALA A 205 15.18 7.46 10.80
N TYR A 206 15.63 6.21 10.57
CA TYR A 206 17.01 5.79 10.73
C TYR A 206 17.94 6.57 9.80
N ASP A 207 17.56 6.74 8.53
CA ASP A 207 18.34 7.47 7.55
C ASP A 207 18.60 8.94 7.96
N ARG A 208 17.72 9.55 8.77
CA ARG A 208 17.95 10.90 9.30
C ARG A 208 18.96 10.98 10.46
N HIS A 209 19.25 9.86 11.10
CA HIS A 209 20.15 9.79 12.26
C HIS A 209 21.57 9.32 11.88
N CYS A 210 21.76 8.81 10.67
CA CYS A 210 23.05 8.28 10.23
C CYS A 210 24.09 9.34 9.84
N ASP A 211 23.71 10.61 9.81
CA ASP A 211 24.61 11.73 9.46
C ASP A 211 25.32 12.33 10.69
N ALA A 212 24.97 11.89 11.90
CA ALA A 212 25.72 12.22 13.12
C ALA A 212 26.96 11.31 13.24
N ASP A 213 28.08 11.82 13.77
CA ASP A 213 29.40 11.16 13.90
C ASP A 213 29.42 9.77 14.57
N GLN A 214 28.28 9.27 15.06
CA GLN A 214 28.07 7.90 15.50
C GLN A 214 26.93 7.26 14.70
N LYS A 215 27.24 6.29 13.83
CA LYS A 215 26.22 5.49 13.14
C LYS A 215 25.62 4.49 14.15
N PRO A 216 24.37 4.68 14.63
CA PRO A 216 23.76 3.69 15.50
C PRO A 216 23.54 2.39 14.70
N SER A 217 23.67 1.24 15.37
CA SER A 217 23.29 -0.04 14.76
C SER A 217 21.80 0.00 14.39
N LEU A 218 21.46 -0.38 13.15
CA LEU A 218 20.07 -0.43 12.67
C LEU A 218 19.20 -1.28 13.61
N LEU A 219 19.72 -2.41 14.09
CA LEU A 219 18.98 -3.30 14.98
C LEU A 219 18.67 -2.64 16.33
N GLN A 220 19.62 -1.89 16.90
CA GLN A 220 19.42 -1.16 18.16
C GLN A 220 18.42 -0.02 17.98
N PHE A 221 18.53 0.74 16.89
CA PHE A 221 17.59 1.81 16.57
C PHE A 221 16.18 1.25 16.35
N ALA A 222 16.05 0.19 15.54
CA ALA A 222 14.79 -0.49 15.29
C ALA A 222 14.16 -1.02 16.59
N GLY A 223 14.95 -1.69 17.45
CA GLY A 223 14.50 -2.16 18.75
C GLY A 223 13.97 -1.03 19.64
N LYS A 224 14.67 0.12 19.69
CA LYS A 224 14.21 1.31 20.42
C LYS A 224 12.89 1.85 19.87
N THR A 225 12.76 2.00 18.55
CA THR A 225 11.54 2.51 17.92
C THR A 225 10.36 1.55 18.06
N VAL A 226 10.57 0.24 17.92
CA VAL A 226 9.56 -0.79 18.18
C VAL A 226 9.12 -0.75 19.64
N GLY A 227 10.06 -0.59 20.58
CA GLY A 227 9.77 -0.40 22.00
C GLY A 227 8.89 0.82 22.26
N ILE A 228 9.17 1.97 21.64
CA ILE A 228 8.33 3.18 21.76
C ILE A 228 6.92 2.89 21.24
N VAL A 229 6.79 2.24 20.08
CA VAL A 229 5.48 1.92 19.50
C VAL A 229 4.68 0.99 20.40
N ALA A 230 5.31 -0.09 20.88
CA ALA A 230 4.68 -1.06 21.77
C ALA A 230 4.24 -0.43 23.09
N MET A 231 5.09 0.40 23.72
CA MET A 231 4.74 1.09 24.96
C MET A 231 3.61 2.10 24.75
N SER A 232 3.60 2.80 23.62
CA SER A 232 2.58 3.80 23.33
C SER A 232 1.21 3.17 23.04
N ILE A 233 1.18 2.08 22.26
CA ILE A 233 -0.07 1.33 22.03
C ILE A 233 -0.58 0.72 23.33
N SER A 234 0.31 0.11 24.13
CA SER A 234 -0.06 -0.42 25.46
C SER A 234 -0.61 0.67 26.37
N ALA A 235 -0.05 1.88 26.36
CA ALA A 235 -0.58 3.00 27.12
C ALA A 235 -1.99 3.40 26.63
N LEU A 236 -2.21 3.51 25.32
CA LEU A 236 -3.53 3.82 24.74
C LEU A 236 -4.58 2.75 25.08
N PHE A 237 -4.19 1.47 25.05
CA PHE A 237 -5.04 0.35 25.48
C PHE A 237 -5.35 0.37 26.97
N SER A 238 -4.36 0.67 27.82
CA SER A 238 -4.59 0.82 29.26
C SER A 238 -5.55 1.97 29.56
N VAL A 239 -5.39 3.14 28.91
CA VAL A 239 -6.34 4.25 29.07
C VAL A 239 -7.73 3.86 28.56
N SER A 240 -7.81 3.11 27.45
CA SER A 240 -9.08 2.59 26.93
C SER A 240 -9.77 1.67 27.93
N TYR A 241 -9.04 0.74 28.54
CA TYR A 241 -9.56 -0.16 29.58
C TYR A 241 -10.03 0.62 30.81
N LEU A 242 -9.26 1.61 31.27
CA LEU A 242 -9.67 2.47 32.39
C LEU A 242 -10.94 3.28 32.07
N LEU A 243 -11.13 3.64 30.80
CA LEU A 243 -12.29 4.39 30.33
C LEU A 243 -13.55 3.52 30.19
N THR A 244 -13.42 2.33 29.60
CA THR A 244 -14.56 1.44 29.30
C THR A 244 -14.86 0.46 30.43
N GLY A 245 -13.91 0.24 31.35
CA GLY A 245 -14.00 -0.77 32.40
C GLY A 245 -13.89 -2.22 31.90
N SER A 246 -13.63 -2.43 30.60
CA SER A 246 -13.62 -3.75 29.97
C SER A 246 -12.65 -3.82 28.79
N TRP A 247 -12.18 -5.03 28.46
CA TRP A 247 -11.37 -5.29 27.26
C TRP A 247 -12.21 -5.53 25.99
N GLU A 248 -13.54 -5.41 26.05
CA GLU A 248 -14.45 -5.72 24.95
C GLU A 248 -14.24 -4.83 23.71
N PHE A 249 -13.61 -3.66 23.89
CA PHE A 249 -13.21 -2.83 22.77
C PHE A 249 -12.23 -3.53 21.83
N ILE A 250 -11.39 -4.46 22.32
CA ILE A 250 -10.41 -5.17 21.48
C ILE A 250 -11.11 -6.05 20.42
N PRO A 251 -11.94 -7.04 20.79
CA PRO A 251 -12.65 -7.85 19.80
C PRO A 251 -13.62 -6.99 18.97
N SER A 252 -14.24 -5.97 19.56
CA SER A 252 -15.20 -5.11 18.86
C SER A 252 -14.57 -4.15 17.85
N THR A 253 -13.32 -3.70 18.06
CA THR A 253 -12.61 -2.75 17.18
C THR A 253 -11.67 -3.45 16.21
N TYR A 254 -10.87 -4.41 16.69
CA TYR A 254 -9.84 -5.10 15.90
C TYR A 254 -10.29 -6.49 15.48
N GLY A 255 -11.01 -7.21 16.36
CA GLY A 255 -11.53 -8.54 16.06
C GLY A 255 -12.46 -8.53 14.83
N ILE A 256 -13.40 -7.58 14.76
CA ILE A 256 -14.32 -7.37 13.62
C ILE A 256 -13.60 -7.19 12.26
N GLN A 257 -12.39 -6.63 12.27
CA GLN A 257 -11.56 -6.48 11.07
C GLN A 257 -10.92 -7.80 10.69
N LEU A 258 -10.40 -8.54 11.67
CA LEU A 258 -9.75 -9.83 11.46
C LEU A 258 -10.74 -10.92 11.01
N THR A 259 -11.94 -10.94 11.58
CA THR A 259 -12.98 -11.96 11.32
C THR A 259 -13.95 -11.58 10.21
N LEU A 260 -13.98 -10.30 9.81
CA LEU A 260 -14.87 -9.72 8.81
C LEU A 260 -16.35 -10.08 9.02
N THR A 261 -16.83 -10.09 10.28
CA THR A 261 -18.21 -10.54 10.56
C THR A 261 -19.29 -9.57 10.08
N ASP A 262 -18.97 -8.29 9.88
CA ASP A 262 -19.85 -7.34 9.21
C ASP A 262 -19.49 -7.29 7.71
N LEU A 263 -20.39 -7.78 6.86
CA LEU A 263 -20.21 -7.84 5.40
C LEU A 263 -20.92 -6.68 4.68
N THR A 264 -21.22 -5.59 5.39
CA THR A 264 -21.81 -4.38 4.77
C THR A 264 -20.97 -3.96 3.55
N PRO A 265 -21.62 -3.74 2.38
CA PRO A 265 -20.92 -3.35 1.18
C PRO A 265 -20.03 -2.12 1.38
N ASN A 266 -18.92 -2.09 0.68
CA ASN A 266 -17.96 -0.98 0.64
C ASN A 266 -17.20 -1.02 -0.69
N VAL A 267 -16.20 -0.16 -0.88
CA VAL A 267 -15.41 -0.12 -2.13
C VAL A 267 -14.37 -1.24 -2.26
N GLY A 268 -14.28 -2.12 -1.27
CA GLY A 268 -13.27 -3.16 -1.16
C GLY A 268 -13.64 -4.49 -1.80
N LEU A 269 -12.64 -5.36 -1.85
CA LEU A 269 -12.74 -6.67 -2.48
C LEU A 269 -13.30 -7.76 -1.56
N TRP A 270 -13.31 -7.53 -0.25
CA TRP A 270 -13.56 -8.59 0.74
C TRP A 270 -15.06 -8.89 0.89
N TRP A 271 -15.89 -7.86 1.03
CA TRP A 271 -17.29 -8.03 1.45
C TRP A 271 -18.07 -8.98 0.54
N TYR A 272 -17.96 -8.82 -0.79
CA TYR A 272 -18.71 -9.65 -1.74
C TYR A 272 -18.14 -11.07 -1.81
N PHE A 273 -16.81 -11.21 -1.86
CA PHE A 273 -16.14 -12.51 -1.87
C PHE A 273 -16.51 -13.36 -0.65
N PHE A 274 -16.55 -12.75 0.53
CA PHE A 274 -16.90 -13.43 1.78
C PHE A 274 -18.40 -13.61 2.01
N ILE A 275 -19.27 -12.92 1.26
CA ILE A 275 -20.71 -13.23 1.20
C ILE A 275 -20.94 -14.54 0.44
N GLU A 276 -20.20 -14.78 -0.65
CA GLU A 276 -20.36 -15.97 -1.48
C GLU A 276 -19.58 -17.20 -0.96
N MET A 277 -18.72 -17.00 0.03
CA MET A 277 -17.85 -18.05 0.57
C MET A 277 -18.59 -19.01 1.49
N PHE A 278 -18.40 -20.32 1.30
CA PHE A 278 -18.87 -21.32 2.26
C PHE A 278 -18.11 -21.21 3.59
N ASP A 279 -18.83 -21.38 4.71
CA ASP A 279 -18.28 -21.25 6.06
C ASP A 279 -17.05 -22.12 6.31
N SER A 280 -17.04 -23.34 5.79
CA SER A 280 -15.92 -24.30 5.93
C SER A 280 -14.58 -23.76 5.40
N PHE A 281 -14.60 -22.83 4.42
CA PHE A 281 -13.40 -22.25 3.82
C PHE A 281 -13.11 -20.83 4.31
N ARG A 282 -14.02 -20.22 5.07
CA ARG A 282 -13.94 -18.82 5.48
C ARG A 282 -12.63 -18.49 6.20
N ALA A 283 -12.26 -19.28 7.22
CA ALA A 283 -11.04 -19.06 7.99
C ALA A 283 -9.77 -19.16 7.13
N PHE A 284 -9.72 -20.09 6.18
CA PHE A 284 -8.61 -20.25 5.25
C PHE A 284 -8.44 -18.99 4.39
N PHE A 285 -9.52 -18.52 3.76
CA PHE A 285 -9.44 -17.35 2.89
C PHE A 285 -9.20 -16.04 3.66
N LEU A 286 -9.71 -15.90 4.89
CA LEU A 286 -9.32 -14.78 5.76
C LEU A 286 -7.80 -14.75 5.95
N GLY A 287 -7.19 -15.91 6.24
CA GLY A 287 -5.74 -16.05 6.33
C GLY A 287 -5.01 -15.65 5.04
N VAL A 288 -5.49 -16.12 3.88
CA VAL A 288 -4.91 -15.79 2.57
C VAL A 288 -4.96 -14.29 2.28
N PHE A 289 -6.10 -13.63 2.52
CA PHE A 289 -6.27 -12.21 2.25
C PHE A 289 -5.41 -11.33 3.18
N TRP A 290 -5.30 -11.70 4.46
CA TRP A 290 -4.38 -11.02 5.39
C TRP A 290 -2.90 -11.24 5.04
N LEU A 291 -2.54 -12.46 4.63
CA LEU A 291 -1.19 -12.76 4.16
C LEU A 291 -0.87 -11.95 2.90
N HIS A 292 -1.80 -11.86 1.97
CA HIS A 292 -1.66 -11.06 0.76
C HIS A 292 -1.43 -9.57 1.08
N LEU A 293 -2.19 -8.98 2.01
CA LEU A 293 -2.01 -7.60 2.42
C LEU A 293 -0.63 -7.36 3.09
N SER A 294 -0.20 -8.28 3.95
CA SER A 294 0.99 -8.11 4.80
C SER A 294 2.32 -8.48 4.11
N CYS A 295 2.31 -9.38 3.12
CA CYS A 295 3.54 -9.85 2.47
C CYS A 295 4.30 -8.75 1.71
N TYR A 296 3.59 -7.72 1.23
CA TYR A 296 4.18 -6.58 0.53
C TYR A 296 5.13 -5.77 1.41
N VAL A 297 4.91 -5.73 2.73
CA VAL A 297 5.67 -4.87 3.66
C VAL A 297 7.16 -5.22 3.63
N GLY A 298 7.49 -6.50 3.80
CA GLY A 298 8.87 -6.97 3.81
C GLY A 298 9.52 -6.82 2.43
N GLY A 299 8.84 -7.33 1.39
CA GLY A 299 9.34 -7.31 0.02
C GLY A 299 9.68 -5.91 -0.48
N LEU A 300 8.77 -4.95 -0.31
CA LEU A 300 8.99 -3.57 -0.75
C LEU A 300 10.04 -2.85 0.10
N SER A 301 10.05 -3.05 1.43
CA SER A 301 11.02 -2.39 2.32
C SER A 301 12.45 -2.87 2.08
N ILE A 302 12.64 -4.12 1.66
CA ILE A 302 13.94 -4.67 1.29
C ILE A 302 14.32 -4.20 -0.12
N ARG A 303 13.42 -4.35 -1.11
CA ARG A 303 13.74 -4.06 -2.52
C ARG A 303 13.97 -2.56 -2.79
N ILE A 304 13.17 -1.67 -2.20
CA ILE A 304 13.24 -0.22 -2.43
C ILE A 304 13.75 0.48 -1.16
N ARG A 305 14.75 -0.14 -0.51
CA ARG A 305 15.35 0.36 0.74
C ARG A 305 15.93 1.77 0.59
N SER A 306 16.46 2.09 -0.57
CA SER A 306 17.04 3.40 -0.92
C SER A 306 16.03 4.56 -0.83
N GLN A 307 14.73 4.26 -0.99
CA GLN A 307 13.66 5.27 -1.04
C GLN A 307 12.46 4.86 -0.13
N PRO A 308 12.59 4.91 1.21
CA PRO A 308 11.54 4.47 2.12
C PRO A 308 10.21 5.23 1.99
N LEU A 309 10.24 6.50 1.56
CA LEU A 309 9.04 7.30 1.31
C LEU A 309 8.20 6.76 0.12
N VAL A 310 8.86 6.19 -0.90
CA VAL A 310 8.18 5.48 -1.99
C VAL A 310 7.48 4.25 -1.43
N VAL A 311 8.17 3.45 -0.60
CA VAL A 311 7.60 2.25 0.03
C VAL A 311 6.36 2.58 0.85
N LEU A 312 6.42 3.62 1.69
CA LEU A 312 5.26 4.11 2.46
C LEU A 312 4.09 4.46 1.53
N THR A 313 4.36 5.13 0.42
CA THR A 313 3.34 5.53 -0.56
C THR A 313 2.71 4.31 -1.25
N LEU A 314 3.52 3.36 -1.69
CA LEU A 314 3.06 2.13 -2.33
C LEU A 314 2.21 1.29 -1.36
N LEU A 315 2.63 1.17 -0.10
CA LEU A 315 1.85 0.47 0.93
C LEU A 315 0.50 1.15 1.19
N LEU A 316 0.44 2.48 1.23
CA LEU A 316 -0.83 3.21 1.36
C LEU A 316 -1.80 2.91 0.21
N GLY A 317 -1.29 2.81 -1.03
CA GLY A 317 -2.09 2.40 -2.19
C GLY A 317 -2.50 0.92 -2.14
N ILE A 318 -1.63 0.02 -1.68
CA ILE A 318 -1.96 -1.39 -1.45
C ILE A 318 -3.07 -1.51 -0.39
N PHE A 319 -3.01 -0.72 0.68
CA PHE A 319 -4.03 -0.73 1.73
C PHE A 319 -5.36 -0.17 1.26
N SER A 320 -5.38 0.82 0.37
CA SER A 320 -6.63 1.34 -0.20
C SER A 320 -7.33 0.37 -1.16
N ILE A 321 -6.64 -0.70 -1.59
CA ILE A 321 -7.17 -1.78 -2.44
C ILE A 321 -7.54 -3.01 -1.60
N PHE A 322 -6.62 -3.48 -0.76
CA PHE A 322 -6.65 -4.84 -0.21
C PHE A 322 -7.01 -4.94 1.28
N LYS A 323 -7.22 -3.84 2.01
CA LYS A 323 -7.67 -3.95 3.41
C LYS A 323 -9.16 -4.40 3.46
N PRO A 324 -9.68 -4.91 4.60
CA PRO A 324 -11.03 -5.46 4.68
C PRO A 324 -12.16 -4.45 4.51
N TYR A 325 -11.98 -3.23 5.04
CA TYR A 325 -12.96 -2.13 4.97
C TYR A 325 -12.35 -0.86 4.37
N PRO A 326 -11.94 -0.87 3.09
CA PRO A 326 -11.45 0.32 2.42
C PRO A 326 -12.58 1.30 2.15
N SER A 327 -12.20 2.57 2.10
CA SER A 327 -13.07 3.69 1.82
C SER A 327 -12.37 4.64 0.85
N VAL A 328 -13.14 5.58 0.29
CA VAL A 328 -12.61 6.70 -0.50
C VAL A 328 -11.57 7.53 0.29
N SER A 329 -11.66 7.56 1.63
CA SER A 329 -10.65 8.19 2.50
C SER A 329 -9.25 7.58 2.31
N ASP A 330 -9.16 6.27 2.11
CA ASP A 330 -7.88 5.56 1.98
C ASP A 330 -7.26 5.83 0.60
N ALA A 331 -8.08 5.76 -0.44
CA ALA A 331 -7.67 6.14 -1.79
C ALA A 331 -7.24 7.61 -1.84
N SER A 332 -7.95 8.49 -1.13
CA SER A 332 -7.61 9.90 -1.03
C SER A 332 -6.24 10.12 -0.38
N LEU A 333 -5.86 9.35 0.64
CA LEU A 333 -4.54 9.41 1.26
C LEU A 333 -3.44 8.96 0.29
N PHE A 334 -3.65 7.85 -0.41
CA PHE A 334 -2.72 7.39 -1.44
C PHE A 334 -2.54 8.43 -2.55
N LEU A 335 -3.65 8.95 -3.11
CA LEU A 335 -3.64 9.99 -4.13
C LEU A 335 -3.00 11.30 -3.66
N ALA A 336 -3.01 11.59 -2.36
CA ALA A 336 -2.32 12.74 -1.79
C ALA A 336 -0.79 12.58 -1.74
N MET A 337 -0.29 11.34 -1.65
CA MET A 337 1.14 11.03 -1.72
C MET A 337 1.70 11.12 -3.14
N VAL A 338 0.95 10.68 -4.16
CA VAL A 338 1.42 10.60 -5.55
C VAL A 338 2.04 11.92 -6.07
N PRO A 339 1.46 13.12 -5.82
CA PRO A 339 2.06 14.41 -6.18
C PRO A 339 3.48 14.67 -5.66
N LEU A 340 3.91 14.02 -4.57
CA LEU A 340 5.28 14.13 -4.04
C LEU A 340 6.31 13.65 -5.07
N PHE A 341 5.91 12.71 -5.94
CA PHE A 341 6.77 12.05 -6.92
C PHE A 341 6.64 12.65 -8.32
N ARG A 342 6.46 13.96 -8.42
CA ARG A 342 6.37 14.66 -9.72
C ARG A 342 7.52 14.33 -10.68
N HIS A 343 8.70 14.01 -10.16
CA HIS A 343 9.88 13.62 -10.92
C HIS A 343 9.73 12.25 -11.61
N LEU A 344 8.87 11.37 -11.11
CA LEU A 344 8.56 10.05 -11.67
C LEU A 344 7.49 10.09 -12.75
N PHE A 345 6.64 11.12 -12.80
CA PHE A 345 5.52 11.20 -13.76
C PHE A 345 5.94 11.01 -15.24
N PRO A 346 7.11 11.50 -15.71
CA PRO A 346 7.58 11.22 -17.08
C PRO A 346 7.88 9.74 -17.36
N LEU A 347 8.10 8.92 -16.33
CA LEU A 347 8.37 7.49 -16.43
C LEU A 347 7.11 6.63 -16.30
N MET A 348 6.00 7.23 -15.84
CA MET A 348 4.70 6.57 -15.71
C MET A 348 4.03 6.44 -17.08
N ARG A 349 3.54 5.25 -17.41
CA ARG A 349 3.00 4.92 -18.74
C ARG A 349 1.47 4.88 -18.77
N TYR A 350 0.85 4.52 -17.65
CA TYR A 350 -0.57 4.22 -17.58
C TYR A 350 -1.37 5.28 -16.84
N THR A 351 -0.80 6.47 -16.58
CA THR A 351 -1.44 7.53 -15.80
C THR A 351 -2.80 7.95 -16.35
N PHE A 352 -2.92 8.12 -17.67
CA PHE A 352 -4.20 8.47 -18.31
C PHE A 352 -5.25 7.37 -18.13
N LEU A 353 -4.86 6.11 -18.35
CA LEU A 353 -5.74 4.96 -18.19
C LEU A 353 -6.19 4.81 -16.73
N ALA A 354 -5.26 4.87 -15.78
CA ALA A 354 -5.53 4.79 -14.36
C ALA A 354 -6.47 5.91 -13.89
N ALA A 355 -6.17 7.17 -14.24
CA ALA A 355 -7.01 8.32 -13.89
C ALA A 355 -8.43 8.20 -14.49
N SER A 356 -8.53 7.83 -15.77
CA SER A 356 -9.82 7.66 -16.44
C SER A 356 -10.65 6.53 -15.81
N THR A 357 -9.99 5.43 -15.41
CA THR A 357 -10.62 4.29 -14.76
C THR A 357 -11.15 4.66 -13.37
N ILE A 358 -10.37 5.40 -12.58
CA ILE A 358 -10.78 5.89 -11.26
C ILE A 358 -11.96 6.86 -11.40
N LEU A 359 -11.92 7.79 -12.36
CA LEU A 359 -13.02 8.73 -12.63
C LEU A 359 -14.29 8.01 -13.07
N TYR A 360 -14.18 7.05 -13.99
CA TYR A 360 -15.28 6.21 -14.44
C TYR A 360 -15.95 5.47 -13.26
N ALA A 361 -15.14 4.82 -12.41
CA ALA A 361 -15.64 4.12 -11.24
C ALA A 361 -16.28 5.06 -10.20
N SER A 362 -15.72 6.25 -10.03
CA SER A 362 -16.26 7.27 -9.10
C SER A 362 -17.62 7.80 -9.54
N PHE A 363 -17.85 7.92 -10.85
CA PHE A 363 -19.10 8.40 -11.40
C PHE A 363 -20.20 7.31 -11.36
N LEU A 364 -19.86 6.08 -11.77
CA LEU A 364 -20.85 4.99 -11.85
C LEU A 364 -21.08 4.26 -10.53
N GLY A 365 -20.10 4.22 -9.63
CA GLY A 365 -20.21 3.58 -8.31
C GLY A 365 -21.49 4.00 -7.59
N PRO A 366 -21.72 5.32 -7.44
CA PRO A 366 -22.91 5.80 -6.79
C PRO A 366 -24.22 5.43 -7.45
N ALA A 367 -24.25 5.41 -8.78
CA ALA A 367 -25.43 5.06 -9.57
C ALA A 367 -25.74 3.56 -9.44
N PHE A 368 -24.73 2.69 -9.52
CA PHE A 368 -24.92 1.25 -9.41
C PHE A 368 -25.34 0.83 -8.00
N TYR A 369 -24.81 1.49 -6.96
CA TYR A 369 -25.31 1.29 -5.60
C TYR A 369 -26.79 1.69 -5.49
N HIS A 370 -27.17 2.82 -6.09
CA HIS A 370 -28.55 3.29 -6.06
C HIS A 370 -29.50 2.35 -6.81
N LEU A 371 -29.11 1.89 -7.99
CA LEU A 371 -29.91 0.94 -8.78
C LEU A 371 -30.16 -0.37 -8.01
N TRP A 372 -29.17 -0.80 -7.23
CA TRP A 372 -29.28 -2.00 -6.41
C TRP A 372 -30.16 -1.78 -5.18
N ILE A 373 -29.82 -0.80 -4.33
CA ILE A 373 -30.45 -0.66 -3.00
C ILE A 373 -31.81 0.05 -3.05
N TYR A 374 -31.94 1.10 -3.87
CA TYR A 374 -33.12 1.96 -3.85
C TYR A 374 -34.06 1.73 -5.02
N ALA A 375 -33.54 1.62 -6.24
CA ALA A 375 -34.38 1.43 -7.42
C ALA A 375 -34.83 -0.04 -7.62
N GLY A 376 -34.08 -1.01 -7.09
CA GLY A 376 -34.35 -2.44 -7.25
C GLY A 376 -34.20 -2.97 -8.68
N SER A 377 -33.73 -2.15 -9.62
CA SER A 377 -33.52 -2.52 -11.02
C SER A 377 -32.11 -3.08 -11.29
N GLY A 378 -31.23 -3.10 -10.30
CA GLY A 378 -29.91 -3.70 -10.34
C GLY A 378 -29.70 -4.70 -9.20
N ASN A 379 -28.74 -5.60 -9.36
CA ASN A 379 -28.34 -6.53 -8.29
C ASN A 379 -26.95 -6.18 -7.73
N ALA A 380 -26.54 -6.87 -6.67
CA ALA A 380 -25.27 -6.65 -5.98
C ALA A 380 -24.05 -6.76 -6.90
N ASN A 381 -24.12 -7.60 -7.95
CA ASN A 381 -23.03 -7.76 -8.91
C ASN A 381 -22.69 -6.47 -9.66
N PHE A 382 -23.66 -5.60 -9.94
CA PHE A 382 -23.37 -4.33 -10.61
C PHE A 382 -22.50 -3.43 -9.73
N PHE A 383 -22.86 -3.30 -8.45
CA PHE A 383 -22.05 -2.53 -7.51
C PHE A 383 -20.69 -3.19 -7.28
N TYR A 384 -20.63 -4.50 -7.13
CA TYR A 384 -19.35 -5.19 -6.96
C TYR A 384 -18.45 -5.07 -8.21
N ALA A 385 -19.00 -5.19 -9.42
CA ALA A 385 -18.24 -5.04 -10.66
C ALA A 385 -17.57 -3.66 -10.76
N ILE A 386 -18.27 -2.59 -10.40
CA ILE A 386 -17.66 -1.24 -10.43
C ILE A 386 -16.63 -1.06 -9.31
N THR A 387 -16.75 -1.76 -8.17
CA THR A 387 -15.67 -1.79 -7.16
C THR A 387 -14.44 -2.57 -7.64
N LEU A 388 -14.58 -3.59 -8.49
CA LEU A 388 -13.45 -4.24 -9.15
C LEU A 388 -12.74 -3.27 -10.11
N VAL A 389 -13.49 -2.46 -10.85
CA VAL A 389 -12.93 -1.42 -11.73
C VAL A 389 -12.23 -0.32 -10.91
N TRP A 390 -12.81 0.10 -9.79
CA TRP A 390 -12.18 1.02 -8.84
C TRP A 390 -10.83 0.48 -8.33
N SER A 391 -10.81 -0.78 -7.90
CA SER A 391 -9.59 -1.46 -7.45
C SER A 391 -8.57 -1.61 -8.58
N LEU A 392 -9.00 -1.96 -9.80
CA LEU A 392 -8.13 -2.02 -10.99
C LEU A 392 -7.46 -0.68 -11.27
N GLY A 393 -8.21 0.43 -11.24
CA GLY A 393 -7.67 1.77 -11.45
C GLY A 393 -6.60 2.14 -10.42
N GLN A 394 -6.83 1.81 -9.15
CA GLN A 394 -5.84 1.99 -8.08
C GLN A 394 -4.62 1.06 -8.26
N SER A 395 -4.83 -0.21 -8.60
CA SER A 395 -3.75 -1.17 -8.86
C SER A 395 -2.85 -0.71 -10.00
N LEU A 396 -3.43 -0.23 -11.11
CA LEU A 396 -2.67 0.34 -12.23
C LEU A 396 -1.79 1.49 -11.76
N LEU A 397 -2.34 2.40 -10.94
CA LEU A 397 -1.57 3.54 -10.43
C LEU A 397 -0.44 3.12 -9.48
N VAL A 398 -0.69 2.17 -8.57
CA VAL A 398 0.33 1.61 -7.66
C VAL A 398 1.44 0.92 -8.44
N SER A 399 1.08 0.07 -9.40
CA SER A 399 2.03 -0.66 -10.24
C SER A 399 2.84 0.28 -11.14
N ASP A 400 2.21 1.30 -11.73
CA ASP A 400 2.89 2.27 -12.58
C ASP A 400 3.84 3.17 -11.77
N LEU A 401 3.46 3.58 -10.56
CA LEU A 401 4.35 4.31 -9.65
C LEU A 401 5.54 3.44 -9.20
N ALA A 402 5.30 2.17 -8.86
CA ALA A 402 6.36 1.23 -8.49
C ALA A 402 7.32 0.98 -9.67
N PHE A 403 6.77 0.78 -10.88
CA PHE A 403 7.58 0.66 -12.09
C PHE A 403 8.42 1.91 -12.32
N ALA A 404 7.81 3.10 -12.23
CA ALA A 404 8.51 4.37 -12.42
C ALA A 404 9.61 4.59 -11.38
N SER A 405 9.40 4.23 -10.11
CA SER A 405 10.45 4.35 -9.07
C SER A 405 11.62 3.40 -9.32
N LEU A 406 11.34 2.16 -9.71
CA LEU A 406 12.38 1.18 -10.04
C LEU A 406 13.14 1.58 -11.31
N ARG A 407 12.43 2.16 -12.28
CA ARG A 407 13.03 2.72 -13.48
C ARG A 407 13.93 3.92 -13.16
N ASP A 408 13.54 4.75 -12.20
CA ASP A 408 14.37 5.87 -11.75
C ASP A 408 15.65 5.39 -11.06
N GLU A 409 15.58 4.35 -10.22
CA GLU A 409 16.76 3.69 -9.64
C GLU A 409 17.71 3.17 -10.72
N TRP A 410 17.15 2.48 -11.71
CA TRP A 410 17.93 1.90 -12.79
C TRP A 410 18.63 2.96 -13.64
N GLU A 411 18.01 4.12 -13.89
CA GLU A 411 18.65 5.23 -14.62
C GLU A 411 19.75 5.93 -13.80
N VAL A 412 19.77 5.80 -12.47
CA VAL A 412 20.90 6.25 -11.63
C VAL A 412 22.06 5.27 -11.70
N GLU A 413 21.77 3.97 -11.64
CA GLU A 413 22.78 2.91 -11.77
C GLU A 413 23.38 2.87 -13.18
N ARG A 414 22.58 3.20 -14.20
CA ARG A 414 22.92 3.13 -15.62
C ARG A 414 22.52 4.41 -16.39
N PRO A 415 23.34 5.48 -16.30
CA PRO A 415 23.04 6.75 -16.95
C PRO A 415 22.86 6.66 -18.48
N GLU A 416 23.55 5.73 -19.14
CA GLU A 416 23.48 5.46 -20.57
C GLU A 416 22.13 4.89 -21.03
N MET A 417 21.30 4.42 -20.10
CA MET A 417 19.96 3.92 -20.36
C MET A 417 18.88 4.98 -20.14
N ALA A 418 19.25 6.19 -19.68
CA ALA A 418 18.32 7.30 -19.53
C ALA A 418 17.62 7.63 -20.86
N GLY A 419 16.28 7.68 -20.84
CA GLY A 419 15.47 7.99 -22.03
C GLY A 419 15.35 6.86 -23.07
N LYS A 420 16.09 5.74 -22.94
CA LYS A 420 15.91 4.57 -23.80
C LYS A 420 14.72 3.73 -23.34
N GLN A 421 13.80 3.39 -24.24
CA GLN A 421 12.72 2.46 -23.89
C GLN A 421 13.31 1.10 -23.54
N MET A 422 12.98 0.57 -22.36
CA MET A 422 13.28 -0.82 -22.03
C MET A 422 12.46 -1.72 -22.95
N ASN A 423 13.12 -2.29 -23.95
CA ASN A 423 12.49 -3.27 -24.80
C ASN A 423 12.54 -4.63 -24.06
N HIS A 424 11.53 -4.89 -23.24
CA HIS A 424 11.42 -6.16 -22.50
C HIS A 424 11.50 -7.36 -23.46
N SER A 425 11.01 -7.19 -24.69
CA SER A 425 11.11 -8.23 -25.73
C SER A 425 12.56 -8.52 -26.14
N GLU A 426 13.45 -7.52 -26.17
CA GLU A 426 14.87 -7.72 -26.46
C GLU A 426 15.58 -8.40 -25.30
N TRP A 427 15.33 -7.99 -24.05
CA TRP A 427 15.93 -8.67 -22.90
C TRP A 427 15.48 -10.14 -22.81
N VAL A 428 14.19 -10.41 -23.03
CA VAL A 428 13.64 -11.77 -23.08
C VAL A 428 14.25 -12.57 -24.24
N ARG A 429 14.41 -11.94 -25.41
CA ARG A 429 15.04 -12.56 -26.59
C ARG A 429 16.52 -12.85 -26.38
N GLN A 430 17.23 -11.99 -25.65
CA GLN A 430 18.65 -12.15 -25.30
C GLN A 430 18.84 -13.13 -24.13
N ASN A 431 17.84 -13.28 -23.24
CA ASN A 431 17.91 -14.11 -22.04
C ASN A 431 16.72 -15.10 -21.94
N PRO A 432 16.50 -15.96 -22.94
CA PRO A 432 15.32 -16.83 -22.98
C PRO A 432 15.31 -17.85 -21.84
N GLY A 433 16.48 -18.40 -21.47
CA GLY A 433 16.62 -19.34 -20.35
C GLY A 433 16.29 -18.71 -19.00
N LYS A 434 16.84 -17.52 -18.71
CA LYS A 434 16.57 -16.80 -17.45
C LYS A 434 15.13 -16.34 -17.35
N THR A 435 14.55 -15.91 -18.48
CA THR A 435 13.12 -15.56 -18.55
C THR A 435 12.24 -16.76 -18.25
N ALA A 436 12.53 -17.92 -18.84
CA ALA A 436 11.78 -19.15 -18.58
C ALA A 436 11.88 -19.56 -17.10
N VAL A 437 13.05 -19.44 -16.48
CA VAL A 437 13.26 -19.72 -15.05
C VAL A 437 12.50 -18.74 -14.15
N LEU A 438 12.55 -17.44 -14.43
CA LEU A 438 11.83 -16.42 -13.66
C LEU A 438 10.31 -16.56 -13.83
N GLY A 439 9.83 -16.86 -15.04
CA GLY A 439 8.42 -17.10 -15.32
C GLY A 439 7.89 -18.36 -14.63
N THR A 440 8.63 -19.46 -14.71
CA THR A 440 8.26 -20.72 -14.01
C THR A 440 8.31 -20.56 -12.49
N ALA A 441 9.31 -19.85 -11.94
CA ALA A 441 9.35 -19.52 -10.52
C ALA A 441 8.16 -18.63 -10.10
N GLY A 442 7.75 -17.66 -10.93
CA GLY A 442 6.56 -16.85 -10.70
C GLY A 442 5.27 -17.67 -10.64
N VAL A 443 5.10 -18.62 -11.56
CA VAL A 443 3.97 -19.57 -11.54
C VAL A 443 4.01 -20.47 -10.32
N ALA A 444 5.19 -20.99 -9.95
CA ALA A 444 5.36 -21.83 -8.76
C ALA A 444 5.08 -21.08 -7.44
N LEU A 445 5.31 -19.76 -7.40
CA LEU A 445 4.98 -18.91 -6.26
C LEU A 445 3.47 -18.64 -6.18
N ALA A 446 2.84 -18.27 -7.30
CA ALA A 446 1.44 -17.88 -7.36
C ALA A 446 0.47 -19.07 -7.31
N ALA A 447 0.85 -20.20 -7.91
CA ALA A 447 0.04 -21.41 -8.04
C ALA A 447 0.92 -22.66 -7.81
N PRO A 448 1.46 -22.87 -6.60
CA PRO A 448 2.35 -24.00 -6.31
C PRO A 448 1.71 -25.36 -6.61
N GLY A 449 0.38 -25.49 -6.44
CA GLY A 449 -0.35 -26.71 -6.79
C GLY A 449 -0.30 -27.06 -8.28
N ALA A 450 -0.21 -26.06 -9.17
CA ALA A 450 -0.07 -26.28 -10.61
C ALA A 450 1.29 -26.87 -11.00
N VAL A 451 2.30 -26.71 -10.14
CA VAL A 451 3.63 -27.31 -10.29
C VAL A 451 3.75 -28.61 -9.52
N ALA A 452 3.26 -28.63 -8.28
CA ALA A 452 3.34 -29.81 -7.40
C ALA A 452 2.52 -30.98 -7.94
N ALA A 453 1.28 -30.75 -8.43
CA ALA A 453 0.40 -31.84 -8.82
C ALA A 453 0.93 -32.66 -10.03
N PRO A 454 1.43 -32.05 -11.12
CA PRO A 454 2.05 -32.82 -12.20
C PRO A 454 3.31 -33.56 -11.77
N VAL A 455 4.15 -32.95 -10.92
CA VAL A 455 5.38 -33.58 -10.43
C VAL A 455 5.05 -34.80 -9.57
N LEU A 456 4.12 -34.66 -8.62
CA LEU A 456 3.67 -35.77 -7.77
C LEU A 456 3.01 -36.90 -8.57
N ALA A 457 2.30 -36.56 -9.65
CA ALA A 457 1.74 -37.54 -10.57
C ALA A 457 2.86 -38.27 -11.36
N ALA A 458 3.85 -37.54 -11.87
CA ALA A 458 4.97 -38.09 -12.62
C ALA A 458 5.90 -38.96 -11.76
N THR A 459 6.08 -38.61 -10.48
CA THR A 459 6.86 -39.41 -9.52
C THR A 459 6.11 -40.61 -8.96
N GLY A 460 4.87 -40.85 -9.39
CA GLY A 460 4.06 -42.00 -8.98
C GLY A 460 3.64 -41.96 -7.51
N SER A 461 3.47 -40.75 -6.93
CA SER A 461 3.11 -40.56 -5.52
C SER A 461 1.60 -40.60 -5.24
N GLY A 462 0.76 -40.68 -6.28
CA GLY A 462 -0.69 -40.84 -6.16
C GLY A 462 -1.15 -42.30 -5.95
N ALA A 463 -2.44 -42.49 -5.69
CA ALA A 463 -3.04 -43.78 -5.29
C ALA A 463 -2.91 -44.95 -6.30
N GLN A 464 -2.44 -44.70 -7.53
CA GLN A 464 -2.23 -45.72 -8.58
C GLN A 464 -0.75 -45.92 -8.98
N GLY A 465 0.21 -45.30 -8.29
CA GLY A 465 1.62 -45.36 -8.69
C GLY A 465 2.34 -46.64 -8.27
N SER A 466 2.85 -47.42 -9.23
CA SER A 466 3.70 -48.60 -8.95
C SER A 466 4.98 -48.26 -8.18
N ILE A 467 5.46 -47.02 -8.25
CA ILE A 467 6.65 -46.53 -7.56
C ILE A 467 6.39 -46.33 -6.06
N ALA A 468 5.25 -45.75 -5.65
CA ALA A 468 4.88 -45.64 -4.24
C ALA A 468 4.72 -47.01 -3.58
N ALA A 469 4.11 -47.97 -4.28
CA ALA A 469 4.01 -49.36 -3.82
C ALA A 469 5.38 -50.03 -3.70
N GLY A 470 6.29 -49.79 -4.67
CA GLY A 470 7.67 -50.29 -4.63
C GLY A 470 8.47 -49.72 -3.46
N ILE A 471 8.39 -48.41 -3.22
CA ILE A 471 9.05 -47.75 -2.08
C ILE A 471 8.48 -48.25 -0.74
N GLN A 472 7.15 -48.39 -0.64
CA GLN A 472 6.51 -48.93 0.56
C GLN A 472 6.97 -50.37 0.88
N SER A 473 7.30 -51.17 -0.13
CA SER A 473 7.86 -52.52 0.08
C SER A 473 9.28 -52.52 0.68
N PHE A 474 10.04 -51.43 0.53
CA PHE A 474 11.38 -51.27 1.11
C PHE A 474 11.36 -50.60 2.50
N ILE A 475 10.46 -49.65 2.75
CA ILE A 475 10.44 -48.86 4.00
C ILE A 475 9.62 -49.56 5.11
N GLY A 476 8.75 -50.51 4.76
CA GLY A 476 7.88 -51.19 5.72
C GLY A 476 6.70 -50.33 6.17
N ASN A 477 6.26 -50.46 7.43
CA ASN A 477 5.09 -49.74 7.94
C ASN A 477 5.31 -48.22 7.94
N VAL A 478 4.51 -47.51 7.15
CA VAL A 478 4.54 -46.05 7.05
C VAL A 478 3.92 -45.45 8.30
N VAL A 479 4.74 -44.75 9.10
CA VAL A 479 4.28 -44.00 10.27
C VAL A 479 3.53 -42.74 9.82
N ALA A 480 2.39 -42.46 10.44
CA ALA A 480 1.62 -41.24 10.20
C ALA A 480 2.47 -39.99 10.47
N GLY A 481 2.43 -39.01 9.56
CA GLY A 481 3.26 -37.80 9.65
C GLY A 481 4.70 -37.93 9.12
N SER A 482 5.11 -39.10 8.63
CA SER A 482 6.39 -39.25 7.92
C SER A 482 6.44 -38.43 6.62
N THR A 483 7.64 -38.19 6.09
CA THR A 483 7.84 -37.49 4.80
C THR A 483 7.12 -38.20 3.65
N PHE A 484 7.18 -39.54 3.63
CA PHE A 484 6.46 -40.36 2.66
C PHE A 484 4.94 -40.21 2.79
N ALA A 485 4.39 -40.32 4.02
CA ALA A 485 2.96 -40.11 4.26
C ALA A 485 2.49 -38.69 3.88
N THR A 486 3.32 -37.69 4.12
CA THR A 486 3.03 -36.29 3.81
C THR A 486 2.99 -36.05 2.30
N VAL A 487 3.95 -36.60 1.55
CA VAL A 487 3.99 -36.49 0.07
C VAL A 487 2.85 -37.27 -0.58
N GLN A 488 2.56 -38.48 -0.10
CA GLN A 488 1.45 -39.30 -0.60
C GLN A 488 0.09 -38.65 -0.27
N SER A 489 -0.05 -38.07 0.92
CA SER A 489 -1.25 -37.30 1.28
C SER A 489 -1.40 -36.07 0.39
N ALA A 490 -0.32 -35.34 0.11
CA ALA A 490 -0.35 -34.19 -0.79
C ALA A 490 -0.78 -34.57 -2.22
N ALA A 491 -0.28 -35.70 -2.73
CA ALA A 491 -0.63 -36.21 -4.06
C ALA A 491 -2.13 -36.59 -4.19
N MET A 492 -2.78 -36.90 -3.07
CA MET A 492 -4.21 -37.20 -3.00
C MET A 492 -5.06 -35.98 -2.57
N GLY A 493 -4.48 -34.78 -2.50
CA GLY A 493 -5.19 -33.58 -2.07
C GLY A 493 -5.46 -33.50 -0.56
N GLY A 494 -4.78 -34.31 0.25
CA GLY A 494 -4.96 -34.43 1.69
C GLY A 494 -4.12 -33.46 2.53
N TYR A 495 -3.92 -33.79 3.81
CA TYR A 495 -3.27 -32.93 4.80
C TYR A 495 -1.85 -32.46 4.42
N GLY A 496 -1.14 -33.22 3.58
CA GLY A 496 0.22 -32.89 3.16
C GLY A 496 0.34 -31.77 2.12
N VAL A 497 -0.75 -31.33 1.51
CA VAL A 497 -0.75 -30.32 0.42
C VAL A 497 -0.06 -29.02 0.85
N ALA A 498 -0.34 -28.54 2.07
CA ALA A 498 0.25 -27.30 2.57
C ALA A 498 1.78 -27.39 2.70
N ALA A 499 2.30 -28.52 3.20
CA ALA A 499 3.74 -28.74 3.36
C ALA A 499 4.45 -28.81 2.00
N VAL A 500 3.87 -29.53 1.04
CA VAL A 500 4.46 -29.65 -0.32
C VAL A 500 4.39 -28.34 -1.07
N ASN A 501 3.26 -27.63 -1.04
CA ASN A 501 3.13 -26.31 -1.67
C ASN A 501 4.10 -25.30 -1.04
N GLY A 502 4.25 -25.30 0.28
CA GLY A 502 5.21 -24.45 0.98
C GLY A 502 6.65 -24.74 0.57
N ALA A 503 7.02 -26.01 0.40
CA ALA A 503 8.34 -26.39 -0.10
C ALA A 503 8.57 -25.93 -1.55
N VAL A 504 7.57 -26.07 -2.43
CA VAL A 504 7.61 -25.59 -3.81
C VAL A 504 7.79 -24.07 -3.86
N GLN A 505 7.03 -23.32 -3.06
CA GLN A 505 7.18 -21.86 -2.98
C GLN A 505 8.54 -21.44 -2.44
N GLY A 506 9.06 -22.15 -1.42
CA GLY A 506 10.40 -21.91 -0.87
C GLY A 506 11.50 -22.10 -1.92
N TRP A 507 11.44 -23.20 -2.68
CA TRP A 507 12.37 -23.45 -3.78
C TRP A 507 12.23 -22.44 -4.90
N ALA A 508 11.02 -22.08 -5.29
CA ALA A 508 10.76 -21.09 -6.31
C ALA A 508 11.30 -19.70 -5.92
N ALA A 509 11.15 -19.31 -4.66
CA ALA A 509 11.71 -18.07 -4.13
C ALA A 509 13.25 -18.06 -4.20
N ILE A 510 13.90 -19.16 -3.80
CA ILE A 510 15.37 -19.30 -3.90
C ILE A 510 15.82 -19.23 -5.35
N LEU A 511 15.16 -19.97 -6.25
CA LEU A 511 15.51 -20.01 -7.68
C LEU A 511 15.33 -18.64 -8.36
N ALA A 512 14.25 -17.92 -8.03
CA ALA A 512 14.03 -16.56 -8.52
C ALA A 512 15.09 -15.60 -8.00
N ALA A 513 15.47 -15.70 -6.72
CA ALA A 513 16.47 -14.85 -6.10
C ALA A 513 17.87 -15.11 -6.68
N THR A 514 18.28 -16.37 -6.86
CA THR A 514 19.60 -16.72 -7.40
C THR A 514 19.70 -16.38 -8.88
N THR A 515 18.67 -16.66 -9.68
CA THR A 515 18.65 -16.33 -11.10
C THR A 515 18.57 -14.83 -11.32
N GLY A 516 17.81 -14.11 -10.49
CA GLY A 516 17.78 -12.65 -10.47
C GLY A 516 19.14 -12.05 -10.12
N ALA A 517 19.82 -12.59 -9.11
CA ALA A 517 21.16 -12.16 -8.72
C ALA A 517 22.22 -12.45 -9.80
N ALA A 518 22.15 -13.62 -10.47
CA ALA A 518 23.04 -13.96 -11.58
C ALA A 518 22.77 -13.10 -12.82
N ALA A 519 21.50 -12.82 -13.14
CA ALA A 519 21.14 -11.87 -14.20
C ALA A 519 21.68 -10.47 -13.92
N TYR A 520 21.62 -10.05 -12.65
CA TYR A 520 22.18 -8.78 -12.19
C TYR A 520 23.72 -8.76 -12.31
N ALA A 521 24.41 -9.82 -11.87
CA ALA A 521 25.87 -9.91 -11.91
C ALA A 521 26.44 -10.03 -13.33
N GLU A 522 25.80 -10.75 -14.25
CA GLU A 522 26.24 -10.81 -15.65
C GLU A 522 26.04 -9.48 -16.38
N GLY A 523 25.04 -8.69 -15.99
CA GLY A 523 24.89 -7.32 -16.44
C GLY A 523 26.07 -6.42 -16.08
N PHE A 524 26.87 -6.77 -15.07
CA PHE A 524 28.13 -6.09 -14.72
C PHE A 524 29.33 -6.62 -15.51
N ASN A 525 29.37 -7.90 -15.88
CA ASN A 525 30.54 -8.49 -16.57
C ASN A 525 30.59 -8.19 -18.07
N GLN A 526 29.44 -7.99 -18.74
CA GLN A 526 29.43 -7.53 -20.14
C GLN A 526 29.97 -6.10 -20.31
N GLU A 527 29.98 -5.31 -19.24
CA GLU A 527 30.55 -3.95 -19.23
C GLU A 527 32.08 -3.94 -19.07
N GLY A 528 32.71 -5.06 -18.70
CA GLY A 528 34.17 -5.15 -18.51
C GLY A 528 34.96 -5.67 -19.72
N ASN A 529 34.29 -6.21 -20.74
CA ASN A 529 34.94 -6.86 -21.89
C ASN A 529 34.70 -6.14 -23.23
N GLY A 530 34.00 -4.99 -23.21
CA GLY A 530 33.66 -4.21 -24.41
C GLY A 530 34.79 -3.28 -24.91
N ASP A 531 35.86 -3.09 -24.14
CA ASP A 531 36.91 -2.10 -24.44
C ASP A 531 38.23 -2.73 -24.95
N ALA A 532 38.25 -4.01 -25.35
CA ALA A 532 39.49 -4.72 -25.68
C ALA A 532 39.59 -5.36 -27.08
N GLU A 533 38.56 -5.29 -27.94
CA GLU A 533 38.63 -5.84 -29.30
C GLU A 533 38.10 -4.85 -30.35
N GLU A 534 38.78 -3.72 -30.52
CA GLU A 534 38.71 -2.96 -31.77
C GLU A 534 40.01 -2.17 -31.99
N ASN A 535 41.12 -2.89 -32.21
CA ASN A 535 42.32 -2.33 -32.84
C ASN A 535 43.22 -3.46 -33.36
N GLY A 536 43.02 -3.84 -34.61
CA GLY A 536 43.89 -4.80 -35.28
C GLY A 536 43.38 -5.15 -36.67
N GLY A 537 43.74 -4.35 -37.67
CA GLY A 537 43.54 -4.70 -39.08
C GLY A 537 43.28 -3.50 -39.99
N VAL A 538 44.31 -2.67 -40.23
CA VAL A 538 44.38 -1.85 -41.45
C VAL A 538 45.50 -2.45 -42.29
N GLU A 539 45.12 -3.17 -43.34
CA GLU A 539 46.02 -3.60 -44.40
C GLU A 539 46.38 -2.39 -45.28
N GLU A 540 47.68 -2.24 -45.52
CA GLU A 540 48.27 -1.39 -46.56
C GLU A 540 47.92 -1.94 -47.94
N ASP A 541 47.36 -1.11 -48.82
CA ASP A 541 47.55 -1.26 -50.26
C ASP A 541 48.05 0.07 -50.82
N ALA A 542 49.29 0.03 -51.29
CA ALA A 542 49.96 1.09 -52.01
C ALA A 542 49.77 0.85 -53.52
N GLU A 543 49.17 1.81 -54.22
CA GLU A 543 49.38 1.98 -55.66
C GLU A 543 49.74 3.44 -55.94
N ALA A 544 50.95 3.61 -56.49
CA ALA A 544 51.44 4.81 -57.13
C ALA A 544 51.33 4.61 -58.64
N ASP A 545 50.79 5.61 -59.34
CA ASP A 545 51.27 6.15 -60.62
C ASP A 545 50.26 7.22 -61.07
N GLU A 546 50.62 8.51 -61.01
CA GLU A 546 51.31 9.29 -62.05
C GLU A 546 50.39 9.78 -63.20
N ASN A 547 50.41 11.10 -63.38
CA ASN A 547 50.22 11.88 -64.62
C ASN A 547 48.87 12.58 -64.92
N GLY A 548 49.03 13.87 -65.27
CA GLY A 548 48.11 14.74 -66.02
C GLY A 548 47.37 15.77 -65.15
N GLU A 549 47.77 17.05 -65.07
CA GLU A 549 47.48 18.10 -66.07
C GLU A 549 46.02 18.05 -66.57
N ALA A 550 45.20 19.09 -66.62
CA ALA A 550 45.28 20.54 -66.40
C ALA A 550 43.84 21.07 -66.49
N GLU A 551 43.61 22.31 -66.01
CA GLU A 551 42.50 23.22 -66.38
C GLU A 551 41.06 22.75 -66.00
N GLU A 552 40.17 23.55 -65.41
CA GLU A 552 39.97 25.01 -65.39
C GLU A 552 39.17 25.38 -64.12
#